data_AF-A0A7X6PAP6-F1
#
_entry.id   AF-A0A7X6PAP6-F1
#
_cell.length_a   1.000
_cell.length_b   1.000
_cell.length_c   1.000
_cell.angle_alpha   90.00
_cell.angle_beta   90.00
_cell.angle_gamma   90.00
#
_symmetry.space_group_name_H-M   'P 1'
#
loop_
_entity.id
_entity.type
_entity.pdbx_description
1 polymer ?
#
loop_
_entity_poly.entity_id
_entity_poly.type
_entity_poly.pdbx_seq_one_letter_code
_entity_poly.pdbx_strand_id
1 'polypeptide(L)'
;MKFYRSHILVGISEASLLAGAEEFIKELRKELAKYDLQEEINVLETGPLGFFGKGICLTVYPENITYQDVKIEDIPELVEEHFLKGRPVKRLMLDTTGKYKPRLNYENRIVLRNSGVIDPENIEEY
;
A
#
# COMPACT_ATOMS: atom_id res chain seq x y z
N MET A 1 20.81 3.95 -15.19
CA MET A 1 19.78 3.41 -14.28
C MET A 1 19.20 4.60 -13.56
N LYS A 2 17.92 4.96 -13.77
CA LYS A 2 17.30 6.07 -13.02
C LYS A 2 17.15 5.63 -11.58
N PHE A 3 17.78 6.34 -10.65
CA PHE A 3 17.68 6.07 -9.23
C PHE A 3 16.49 6.84 -8.69
N TYR A 4 15.41 6.13 -8.36
CA TYR A 4 14.28 6.71 -7.66
C TYR A 4 14.57 6.68 -6.17
N ARG A 5 14.42 7.82 -5.49
CA ARG A 5 14.55 7.95 -4.04
C ARG A 5 13.36 7.34 -3.31
N SER A 6 12.17 7.46 -3.90
CA SER A 6 10.92 6.98 -3.31
C SER A 6 10.04 6.27 -4.33
N HIS A 7 9.31 5.25 -3.87
CA HIS A 7 8.33 4.52 -4.67
C HIS A 7 6.94 4.69 -4.06
N ILE A 8 6.00 5.19 -4.85
CA ILE A 8 4.58 5.28 -4.49
C ILE A 8 3.86 4.11 -5.14
N LEU A 9 3.29 3.22 -4.34
CA LEU A 9 2.41 2.15 -4.80
C LEU A 9 0.96 2.60 -4.66
N VAL A 10 0.24 2.73 -5.76
CA VAL A 10 -1.19 3.06 -5.76
C VAL A 10 -1.98 1.76 -5.90
N GLY A 11 -2.78 1.43 -4.89
CA GLY A 11 -3.64 0.24 -4.92
C GLY A 11 -4.84 0.46 -5.82
N ILE A 12 -4.87 -0.23 -6.96
CA ILE A 12 -5.99 -0.23 -7.89
C ILE A 12 -6.95 -1.36 -7.53
N SER A 13 -8.18 -0.98 -7.22
CA SER A 13 -9.30 -1.88 -6.97
C SER A 13 -10.56 -1.32 -7.64
N GLU A 14 -11.60 -2.13 -7.81
CA GLU A 14 -12.89 -1.67 -8.37
C GLU A 14 -13.44 -0.44 -7.62
N ALA A 15 -13.32 -0.43 -6.29
CA ALA A 15 -13.74 0.71 -5.47
C ALA A 15 -12.90 1.97 -5.73
N SER A 16 -11.59 1.82 -5.91
CA SER A 16 -10.68 2.93 -6.18
C SER A 16 -10.88 3.48 -7.61
N LEU A 17 -11.17 2.62 -8.59
CA LEU A 17 -11.52 3.03 -9.95
C LEU A 17 -12.83 3.81 -9.97
N LEU A 18 -13.86 3.34 -9.25
CA LEU A 18 -15.12 4.08 -9.08
C LEU A 18 -14.92 5.44 -8.38
N ALA A 19 -13.92 5.55 -7.52
CA ALA A 19 -13.55 6.80 -6.84
C ALA A 19 -12.66 7.73 -7.70
N GLY A 20 -12.33 7.36 -8.94
CA GLY A 20 -11.52 8.20 -9.84
C GLY A 20 -10.00 8.01 -9.71
N ALA A 21 -9.52 6.79 -9.44
CA ALA A 21 -8.08 6.50 -9.32
C ALA A 21 -7.25 6.91 -10.56
N GLU A 22 -7.81 6.83 -11.77
CA GLU A 22 -7.11 7.27 -12.99
C GLU A 22 -6.86 8.79 -12.98
N GLU A 23 -7.86 9.58 -12.60
CA GLU A 23 -7.71 11.04 -12.46
C GLU A 23 -6.74 11.38 -11.34
N PHE A 24 -6.81 10.64 -10.23
CA PHE A 24 -5.88 10.77 -9.12
C PHE A 24 -4.42 10.54 -9.55
N ILE A 25 -4.12 9.48 -10.29
CA ILE A 25 -2.75 9.20 -10.78
C ILE A 25 -2.29 10.30 -11.73
N LYS A 26 -3.18 10.79 -12.59
CA LYS A 26 -2.86 11.86 -13.55
C LYS A 26 -2.52 13.16 -12.84
N GLU A 27 -3.32 13.57 -11.86
CA GLU A 27 -3.07 14.78 -11.09
C GLU A 27 -1.83 14.63 -10.19
N LEU A 28 -1.65 13.46 -9.55
CA LEU A 28 -0.45 13.14 -8.77
C LEU A 28 0.82 13.27 -9.61
N ARG A 29 0.84 12.70 -10.83
CA ARG A 29 1.99 12.84 -11.74
C ARG A 29 2.24 14.29 -12.13
N LYS A 30 1.17 15.07 -12.37
CA LYS A 30 1.27 16.48 -12.74
C LYS A 30 1.78 17.34 -11.58
N GLU A 31 1.37 17.05 -10.36
CA GLU A 31 1.87 17.71 -9.15
C GLU A 31 3.34 17.39 -8.92
N LEU A 32 3.73 16.11 -9.00
CA LEU A 32 5.13 15.72 -8.95
C LEU A 32 5.98 16.42 -10.03
N ALA A 33 5.41 16.68 -11.22
CA ALA A 33 6.09 17.41 -12.30
C ALA A 33 6.37 18.87 -11.95
N LYS A 34 5.44 19.52 -11.23
CA LYS A 34 5.62 20.93 -10.82
C LYS A 34 6.79 21.11 -9.85
N TYR A 35 7.06 20.10 -9.04
CA TYR A 35 8.14 20.11 -8.05
C TYR A 35 9.44 19.46 -8.56
N ASP A 36 9.51 19.11 -9.85
CA ASP A 36 10.65 18.39 -10.47
C ASP A 36 10.93 16.99 -9.85
N LEU A 37 9.98 16.48 -9.06
CA LEU A 37 10.10 15.22 -8.33
C LEU A 37 9.82 13.98 -9.20
N GLN A 38 9.43 14.15 -10.46
CA GLN A 38 9.14 13.03 -11.37
C GLN A 38 10.35 12.15 -11.66
N GLU A 39 11.56 12.70 -11.59
CA GLU A 39 12.78 11.91 -11.78
C GLU A 39 13.22 11.17 -10.51
N GLU A 40 12.80 11.66 -9.34
CA GLU A 40 13.13 11.07 -8.02
C GLU A 40 12.06 10.10 -7.51
N ILE A 41 10.79 10.30 -7.87
CA ILE A 41 9.66 9.56 -7.32
C ILE A 41 9.00 8.73 -8.41
N ASN A 42 8.96 7.41 -8.21
CA ASN A 42 8.29 6.50 -9.13
C ASN A 42 6.88 6.17 -8.64
N VAL A 43 5.88 6.38 -9.50
CA VAL A 43 4.48 6.00 -9.24
C VAL A 43 4.17 4.68 -9.93
N LEU A 44 3.87 3.66 -9.14
CA LEU A 44 3.56 2.30 -9.58
C LEU A 44 2.13 1.96 -9.20
N GLU A 45 1.42 1.35 -10.14
CA GLU A 45 0.09 0.81 -9.91
C GLU A 45 0.23 -0.62 -9.42
N THR A 46 -0.38 -0.94 -8.28
CA THR A 46 -0.39 -2.28 -7.69
C THR A 46 -1.83 -2.76 -7.53
N GLY A 47 -2.00 -4.06 -7.34
CA GLY A 47 -3.31 -4.65 -7.10
C GLY A 47 -3.96 -4.15 -5.79
N PRO A 48 -5.14 -4.68 -5.44
CA PRO A 48 -5.83 -4.27 -4.22
C PRO A 48 -4.96 -4.58 -2.99
N LEU A 49 -4.62 -3.53 -2.24
CA LEU A 49 -3.74 -3.61 -1.06
C LEU A 49 -4.42 -4.26 0.17
N GLY A 50 -5.47 -5.07 -0.02
CA GLY A 50 -6.23 -5.70 1.07
C GLY A 50 -7.09 -4.73 1.89
N PHE A 51 -7.10 -3.43 1.55
CA PHE A 51 -7.95 -2.41 2.16
C PHE A 51 -9.27 -2.31 1.38
N PHE A 52 -10.19 -3.22 1.67
CA PHE A 52 -11.50 -3.24 1.02
C PHE A 52 -12.39 -2.11 1.57
N GLY A 53 -13.02 -1.36 0.66
CA GLY A 53 -14.07 -0.38 0.97
C GLY A 53 -13.61 1.01 1.43
N LYS A 54 -12.30 1.33 1.34
CA LYS A 54 -11.76 2.63 1.75
C LYS A 54 -11.05 3.36 0.60
N GLY A 55 -11.85 3.81 -0.37
CA GLY A 55 -11.42 4.76 -1.40
C GLY A 55 -10.12 4.42 -2.13
N ILE A 56 -9.32 5.45 -2.41
CA ILE A 56 -8.00 5.33 -3.03
C ILE A 56 -6.96 5.12 -1.93
N CYS A 57 -6.18 4.04 -2.05
CA CYS A 57 -5.12 3.69 -1.12
C CYS A 57 -3.75 3.81 -1.82
N LEU A 58 -2.76 4.35 -1.12
CA LEU A 58 -1.39 4.45 -1.62
C LEU A 58 -0.37 4.14 -0.53
N THR A 59 0.76 3.56 -0.89
CA THR A 59 1.85 3.23 0.04
C THR A 59 3.15 3.83 -0.45
N VAL A 60 3.85 4.55 0.42
CA VAL A 60 5.12 5.19 0.10
C VAL A 60 6.28 4.38 0.69
N TYR A 61 7.26 4.05 -0.16
CA TYR A 61 8.55 3.45 0.21
C TYR A 61 9.67 4.48 -0.01
N PRO A 62 10.72 4.49 0.82
CA PRO A 62 11.07 3.52 1.87
C PRO A 62 10.36 3.72 3.23
N GLU A 63 9.58 4.78 3.40
CA GLU A 63 8.97 5.15 4.70
C GLU A 63 7.93 4.13 5.21
N ASN A 64 7.45 3.24 4.35
CA ASN A 64 6.42 2.24 4.63
C ASN A 64 5.12 2.86 5.17
N ILE A 65 4.78 4.05 4.66
CA ILE A 65 3.60 4.79 5.08
C ILE A 65 2.46 4.47 4.13
N THR A 66 1.36 3.96 4.68
CA THR A 66 0.13 3.72 3.92
C THR A 66 -0.85 4.85 4.18
N TYR A 67 -1.42 5.37 3.11
CA TYR A 67 -2.49 6.35 3.10
C TYR A 67 -3.77 5.68 2.60
N GLN A 68 -4.89 5.99 3.24
CA GLN A 68 -6.23 5.50 2.88
C GLN A 68 -7.17 6.67 2.61
N ASP A 69 -8.21 6.44 1.82
CA ASP A 69 -9.26 7.42 1.54
C ASP A 69 -8.73 8.78 1.02
N VAL A 70 -7.67 8.75 0.21
CA VAL A 70 -7.05 9.97 -0.32
C VAL A 70 -7.89 10.52 -1.45
N LYS A 71 -8.22 11.81 -1.39
CA LYS A 71 -8.95 12.50 -2.46
C LYS A 71 -7.98 13.26 -3.38
N ILE A 72 -8.48 13.61 -4.57
CA ILE A 72 -7.74 14.43 -5.53
C ILE A 72 -7.37 15.80 -4.91
N GLU A 73 -8.26 16.35 -4.07
CA GLU A 73 -8.07 17.62 -3.36
C GLU A 73 -6.91 17.59 -2.35
N ASP A 74 -6.56 16.39 -1.84
CA ASP A 74 -5.50 16.19 -0.85
C ASP A 74 -4.12 15.99 -1.49
N ILE A 75 -4.04 15.75 -2.81
CA ILE A 75 -2.78 15.56 -3.55
C ILE A 75 -1.78 16.69 -3.30
N PRO A 76 -2.13 17.99 -3.39
CA PRO A 76 -1.17 19.07 -3.22
C PRO A 76 -0.60 19.11 -1.81
N GLU A 77 -1.45 18.89 -0.81
CA GLU A 77 -0.99 18.83 0.58
C GLU A 77 -0.12 17.58 0.81
N LEU A 78 -0.49 16.44 0.24
CA LEU A 78 0.29 15.21 0.33
C LEU A 78 1.68 15.40 -0.27
N VAL A 79 1.78 16.03 -1.44
CA VAL A 79 3.07 16.24 -2.10
C VAL A 79 3.93 17.27 -1.37
N GLU A 80 3.34 18.37 -0.92
CA GLU A 80 4.08 19.42 -0.22
C GLU A 80 4.51 18.99 1.19
N GLU A 81 3.64 18.36 1.98
CA GLU A 81 4.01 17.95 3.33
C GLU A 81 4.89 16.69 3.30
N HIS A 82 4.49 15.63 2.59
CA HIS A 82 5.20 14.35 2.64
C HIS A 82 6.47 14.38 1.80
N PHE A 83 6.36 14.68 0.50
CA PHE A 83 7.51 14.55 -0.42
C PHE A 83 8.45 15.76 -0.35
N LEU A 84 7.93 16.97 -0.16
CA LEU A 84 8.77 18.18 -0.10
C LEU A 84 9.35 18.42 1.30
N LYS A 85 8.52 18.37 2.35
CA LYS A 85 8.94 18.66 3.75
C LYS A 85 9.34 17.42 4.55
N GLY A 86 9.06 16.21 4.07
CA GLY A 86 9.33 14.96 4.81
C GLY A 86 8.38 14.74 6.01
N ARG A 87 7.19 15.35 5.99
CA ARG A 87 6.21 15.30 7.08
C ARG A 87 5.00 14.51 6.64
N PRO A 88 4.76 13.33 7.22
CA PRO A 88 3.66 12.51 6.77
C PRO A 88 2.32 13.02 7.33
N VAL A 89 1.33 13.13 6.45
CA VAL A 89 0.01 13.69 6.77
C VAL A 89 -0.81 12.71 7.63
N LYS A 90 -0.70 12.82 8.96
CA LYS A 90 -1.35 11.92 9.93
C LYS A 90 -2.87 11.77 9.76
N ARG A 91 -3.57 12.75 9.17
CA ARG A 91 -5.02 12.68 8.93
C ARG A 91 -5.40 11.62 7.90
N LEU A 92 -4.54 11.42 6.90
CA LEU A 92 -4.73 10.48 5.78
C LEU A 92 -3.96 9.17 6.00
N MET A 93 -2.96 9.19 6.90
CA MET A 93 -2.20 8.01 7.24
C MET A 93 -3.11 6.95 7.85
N LEU A 94 -3.04 5.75 7.29
CA LEU A 94 -3.46 4.56 7.99
C LEU A 94 -2.41 4.26 9.07
N ASP A 95 -2.86 4.13 10.31
CA ASP A 95 -2.01 3.80 11.45
C ASP A 95 -1.49 2.35 11.33
N THR A 96 -0.41 2.18 10.55
CA THR A 96 0.28 0.89 10.36
C THR A 96 1.33 0.63 11.46
N THR A 97 1.60 1.62 12.32
CA THR A 97 2.52 1.47 13.47
C THR A 97 2.01 0.45 14.50
N GLY A 98 0.73 0.08 14.45
CA GLY A 98 0.14 -0.94 15.31
C GLY A 98 -0.38 -2.15 14.54
N LYS A 99 0.49 -3.11 14.21
CA LYS A 99 0.12 -4.50 13.92
C LYS A 99 -1.05 -4.64 12.92
N TYR A 100 -0.77 -4.63 11.62
CA TYR A 100 -1.53 -5.54 10.75
C TYR A 100 -1.10 -6.97 11.11
N LYS A 101 -1.59 -7.49 12.24
CA LYS A 101 -1.83 -8.93 12.33
C LYS A 101 -2.97 -9.13 11.36
N PRO A 102 -2.77 -9.68 10.15
CA PRO A 102 -3.92 -10.28 9.50
C PRO A 102 -4.56 -11.17 10.55
N ARG A 103 -5.84 -10.97 10.85
CA ARG A 103 -6.66 -12.08 11.35
C ARG A 103 -6.74 -13.07 10.18
N LEU A 104 -5.62 -13.72 9.89
CA LEU A 104 -5.66 -15.02 9.27
C LEU A 104 -6.46 -15.84 10.28
N ASN A 105 -7.69 -16.13 9.90
CA ASN A 105 -8.57 -17.01 10.62
C ASN A 105 -7.99 -18.43 10.50
N TYR A 106 -6.80 -18.65 11.07
CA TYR A 106 -6.17 -19.96 11.22
C TYR A 106 -6.93 -20.81 12.24
N GLU A 107 -7.87 -20.21 12.99
CA GLU A 107 -8.67 -20.88 14.01
C GLU A 107 -9.62 -21.95 13.44
N ASN A 108 -9.83 -22.02 12.12
CA ASN A 108 -10.70 -23.02 11.47
C ASN A 108 -10.02 -23.85 10.36
N ARG A 109 -8.70 -24.07 10.41
CA ARG A 109 -8.06 -25.14 9.61
C ARG A 109 -7.78 -26.35 10.48
N ILE A 110 -8.78 -27.23 10.58
CA ILE A 110 -8.75 -28.53 11.28
C ILE A 110 -7.58 -29.42 10.77
N VAL A 111 -7.12 -29.22 9.55
CA VAL A 111 -6.04 -29.99 8.90
C VAL A 111 -4.61 -29.70 9.38
N LEU A 112 -4.37 -28.59 10.09
CA LEU A 112 -3.02 -28.21 10.52
C LEU A 112 -2.65 -28.65 11.94
N ARG A 113 -3.48 -29.47 12.60
CA ARG A 113 -3.13 -30.02 13.93
C ARG A 113 -2.00 -31.05 13.87
N ASN A 114 -1.64 -31.57 12.69
CA ASN A 114 -0.67 -32.65 12.56
C ASN A 114 0.54 -32.32 11.67
N SER A 115 0.62 -31.11 11.11
CA SER A 115 1.76 -30.70 10.28
C SER A 115 2.87 -30.15 11.18
N GLY A 116 3.72 -31.05 11.66
CA GLY A 116 4.85 -30.72 12.54
C GLY A 116 5.39 -31.87 13.40
N VAL A 117 4.75 -33.05 13.39
CA VAL A 117 5.19 -34.22 14.19
C VAL A 117 5.56 -35.44 13.33
N ILE A 118 5.34 -35.39 12.02
CA ILE A 118 5.61 -36.55 11.15
C ILE A 118 6.70 -36.18 10.13
N ASP A 119 7.84 -36.86 10.26
CA ASP A 119 8.90 -36.92 9.25
C ASP A 119 8.33 -37.55 7.96
N PRO A 120 8.43 -36.87 6.80
CA PRO A 120 7.80 -37.32 5.55
C PRO A 120 8.48 -38.53 4.88
N GLU A 121 9.41 -39.22 5.54
CA GLU A 121 10.22 -40.29 4.95
C GLU A 121 10.01 -41.69 5.59
N ASN A 122 9.09 -41.85 6.54
CA ASN A 122 8.84 -43.15 7.17
C ASN A 122 7.42 -43.67 6.88
N ILE A 123 7.33 -44.83 6.22
CA ILE A 123 6.07 -45.45 5.76
C ILE A 123 5.57 -46.56 6.71
N GLU A 124 6.25 -46.80 7.83
CA GLU A 124 5.98 -47.96 8.70
C GLU A 124 5.24 -47.62 10.01
N GLU A 125 4.45 -46.56 10.08
CA GLU A 125 3.38 -46.47 11.09
C GLU A 125 2.12 -45.85 10.48
N TYR A 126 1.25 -46.74 10.01
CA TYR A 126 -0.16 -46.47 9.72
C TYR A 126 -1.04 -47.30 10.66
#